data_AF-A0A0V7ZBJ5-F1
#
_entry.id   AF-A0A0V7ZBJ5-F1
#
_cell.length_a   1.000
_cell.length_b   1.000
_cell.length_c   1.000
_cell.angle_alpha   90.00
_cell.angle_beta   90.00
_cell.angle_gamma   90.00
#
_symmetry.space_group_name_H-M   'P 1'
#
loop_
_entity.id
_entity.type
_entity.pdbx_description
1 polymer ?
#
loop_
_entity_poly.entity_id
_entity_poly.type
_entity_poly.pdbx_seq_one_letter_code
_entity_poly.pdbx_strand_id
1 'polypeptide(L)'
;MALTQAILALLIKKPASGYELAKQFHADFVHLWKSSQQQVYRELAKLEQQGFVSCEIVPRDAFLDKKLYSITDAGKKYLIEWINKPSQPAILREDLILKILAGELVQPKVLREELERHRQLHVEALKKFQEMETHYLENCKNLPPEAKLRYLAVRRGISYEQDWLNWCDEALETIEELEKL
;
A
#
# COMPACT_ATOMS: atom_id res chain seq x y z
N MET A 1 -7.98 1.35 -10.72
CA MET A 1 -8.79 2.50 -10.27
C MET A 1 -8.53 2.81 -8.80
N ALA A 2 -7.31 3.19 -8.43
CA ALA A 2 -7.04 3.51 -7.02
C ALA A 2 -5.94 4.57 -6.83
N LEU A 3 -5.01 4.68 -7.78
CA LEU A 3 -3.88 5.59 -7.64
C LEU A 3 -4.31 7.06 -7.54
N THR A 4 -5.27 7.49 -8.37
CA THR A 4 -5.85 8.84 -8.31
C THR A 4 -6.39 9.15 -6.91
N GLN A 5 -7.26 8.29 -6.38
CA GLN A 5 -7.89 8.47 -5.08
C GLN A 5 -6.87 8.40 -3.95
N ALA A 6 -5.91 7.49 -4.03
CA ALA A 6 -4.85 7.35 -3.04
C ALA A 6 -3.95 8.60 -2.99
N ILE A 7 -3.54 9.14 -4.15
CA ILE A 7 -2.76 10.39 -4.21
C ILE A 7 -3.56 11.53 -3.56
N LEU A 8 -4.83 11.68 -3.93
CA LEU A 8 -5.68 12.73 -3.36
C LEU A 8 -5.87 12.55 -1.84
N ALA A 9 -6.06 11.32 -1.36
CA ALA A 9 -6.21 11.01 0.06
C ALA A 9 -4.93 11.31 0.89
N LEU A 10 -3.75 11.12 0.30
CA LEU A 10 -2.47 11.51 0.90
C LEU A 10 -2.35 13.03 1.04
N LEU A 11 -2.77 13.76 0.00
CA LEU A 11 -2.70 15.22 -0.07
C LEU A 11 -3.70 15.94 0.86
N ILE A 12 -4.69 15.25 1.43
CA ILE A 12 -5.62 15.84 2.43
C ILE A 12 -4.87 16.39 3.63
N LYS A 13 -3.82 15.68 4.10
CA LYS A 13 -3.13 16.03 5.35
C LYS A 13 -2.22 17.24 5.18
N LYS A 14 -1.45 17.26 4.09
CA LYS A 14 -0.50 18.32 3.78
C LYS A 14 -0.06 18.26 2.32
N PRO A 15 0.43 19.39 1.77
CA PRO A 15 1.13 19.39 0.50
C PRO A 15 2.34 18.44 0.53
N ALA A 16 2.62 17.81 -0.61
CA ALA A 16 3.73 16.88 -0.75
C ALA A 16 4.33 16.94 -2.15
N SER A 17 5.64 16.69 -2.25
CA SER A 17 6.29 16.48 -3.54
C SER A 17 5.95 15.12 -4.14
N GLY A 18 6.09 14.99 -5.45
CA GLY A 18 5.94 13.71 -6.14
C GLY A 18 6.85 12.62 -5.59
N TYR A 19 8.04 12.99 -5.11
CA TYR A 19 8.97 12.07 -4.47
C TYR A 19 8.46 11.60 -3.10
N GLU A 20 7.97 12.51 -2.26
CA GLU A 20 7.39 12.16 -0.95
C GLU A 20 6.15 11.28 -1.12
N LEU A 21 5.28 11.58 -2.08
CA LEU A 21 4.13 10.76 -2.42
C LEU A 21 4.55 9.36 -2.89
N ALA A 22 5.48 9.27 -3.84
CA ALA A 22 6.02 7.99 -4.30
C ALA A 22 6.63 7.18 -3.15
N LYS A 23 7.40 7.84 -2.27
CA LYS A 23 7.95 7.20 -1.08
C LYS A 23 6.86 6.69 -0.13
N GLN A 24 5.78 7.43 0.08
CA GLN A 24 4.64 6.98 0.90
C GLN A 24 3.91 5.79 0.28
N PHE A 25 3.76 5.73 -1.05
CA PHE A 25 3.28 4.52 -1.72
C PHE A 25 4.22 3.32 -1.50
N HIS A 26 5.53 3.57 -1.42
CA HIS A 26 6.55 2.55 -1.16
C HIS A 26 6.85 2.25 0.31
N ALA A 27 6.28 3.00 1.25
CA ALA A 27 6.54 2.84 2.69
C ALA A 27 5.26 2.52 3.47
N ASP A 28 4.18 3.28 3.24
CA ASP A 28 2.97 3.27 4.05
C ASP A 28 1.82 2.46 3.40
N PHE A 29 1.87 2.29 2.09
CA PHE A 29 0.80 1.68 1.30
C PHE A 29 1.23 0.52 0.42
N VAL A 30 2.46 0.02 0.57
CA VAL A 30 3.08 -1.03 -0.27
C VAL A 30 2.17 -2.23 -0.49
N HIS A 31 1.39 -2.58 0.55
CA HIS A 31 0.56 -3.78 0.59
C HIS A 31 -0.88 -3.53 0.12
N LEU A 32 -1.35 -2.28 0.17
CA LEU A 32 -2.70 -1.93 -0.29
C LEU A 32 -2.70 -1.47 -1.77
N TRP A 33 -1.63 -0.80 -2.21
CA TRP A 33 -1.49 -0.28 -3.56
C TRP A 33 -0.04 -0.28 -4.04
N LYS A 34 0.30 -1.22 -4.93
CA LYS A 34 1.57 -1.20 -5.67
C LYS A 34 1.49 -0.18 -6.81
N SER A 35 2.28 0.88 -6.72
CA SER A 35 2.48 1.84 -7.81
C SER A 35 3.97 2.15 -7.94
N SER A 36 4.48 2.19 -9.17
CA SER A 36 5.84 2.67 -9.43
C SER A 36 5.91 4.19 -9.25
N GLN A 37 7.11 4.70 -8.96
CA GLN A 37 7.37 6.13 -8.94
C GLN A 37 6.92 6.79 -10.25
N GLN A 38 7.24 6.21 -11.40
CA GLN A 38 6.83 6.73 -12.71
C GLN A 38 5.29 6.79 -12.87
N GLN A 39 4.54 5.84 -12.31
CA GLN A 39 3.08 5.89 -12.32
C GLN A 39 2.55 7.05 -11.44
N VAL A 40 3.14 7.28 -10.27
CA VAL A 40 2.77 8.41 -9.40
C VAL A 40 2.96 9.75 -10.11
N TYR A 41 4.12 9.97 -10.75
CA TYR A 41 4.38 11.22 -11.48
C TYR A 41 3.45 11.42 -12.68
N ARG A 42 3.16 10.36 -13.45
CA ARG A 42 2.19 10.43 -14.56
C ARG A 42 0.79 10.75 -14.07
N GLU A 43 0.36 10.14 -12.98
CA GLU A 43 -0.97 10.40 -12.42
C GLU A 43 -1.05 11.81 -11.80
N LEU A 44 0.03 12.32 -11.19
CA LEU A 44 0.09 13.70 -10.71
C LEU A 44 -0.06 14.73 -11.84
N ALA A 45 0.63 14.53 -12.96
CA ALA A 45 0.49 15.42 -14.12
C ALA A 45 -0.96 15.43 -14.66
N LYS A 46 -1.62 14.27 -14.68
CA LYS A 46 -3.02 14.15 -15.06
C LYS A 46 -3.96 14.84 -14.06
N LEU A 47 -3.73 14.66 -12.76
CA LEU A 47 -4.51 15.32 -11.71
C LEU A 47 -4.40 16.85 -11.79
N GLU A 48 -3.20 17.35 -12.12
CA GLU A 48 -2.94 18.79 -12.32
C GLU A 48 -3.70 19.31 -13.54
N GLN A 49 -3.64 18.61 -14.68
CA GLN A 49 -4.41 18.94 -15.89
C GLN A 49 -5.92 18.92 -15.65
N GLN A 50 -6.40 18.04 -14.79
CA GLN A 50 -7.82 17.96 -14.39
C GLN A 50 -8.22 19.03 -13.36
N GLY A 51 -7.27 19.83 -12.85
CA GLY A 51 -7.51 20.83 -11.82
C GLY A 51 -7.81 20.23 -10.44
N PHE A 52 -7.52 18.94 -10.22
CA PHE A 52 -7.74 18.26 -8.93
C PHE A 52 -6.60 18.48 -7.94
N VAL A 53 -5.41 18.81 -8.45
CA VAL A 53 -4.28 19.28 -7.64
C VAL A 53 -3.72 20.56 -8.23
N SER A 54 -3.15 21.42 -7.39
CA SER A 54 -2.29 22.54 -7.79
C SER A 54 -0.83 22.19 -7.53
N CYS A 55 0.07 22.78 -8.32
CA CYS A 55 1.51 22.63 -8.14
C CYS A 55 2.14 23.99 -7.83
N GLU A 56 2.86 24.08 -6.72
CA GLU A 56 3.72 25.22 -6.36
C GLU A 56 5.18 24.84 -6.57
N ILE A 57 5.96 25.72 -7.19
CA ILE A 57 7.40 25.56 -7.36
C ILE A 57 8.08 26.28 -6.20
N VAL A 58 8.69 25.52 -5.29
CA VAL A 58 9.48 26.04 -4.18
C VAL A 58 10.96 26.05 -4.59
N PRO A 59 11.58 27.23 -4.74
CA PRO A 59 12.99 27.34 -5.06
C PRO A 59 13.84 26.67 -3.97
N ARG A 60 14.93 26.02 -4.37
CA ARG A 60 15.96 25.57 -3.41
C ARG A 60 17.33 26.04 -3.86
N ASP A 61 18.08 26.61 -2.92
CA ASP A 61 19.44 27.01 -3.21
C ASP A 61 20.32 25.76 -3.41
N ALA A 62 21.11 25.75 -4.49
CA ALA A 62 21.97 24.64 -4.94
C ALA A 62 21.30 23.29 -5.32
N PHE A 63 19.97 23.22 -5.45
CA PHE A 63 19.25 22.01 -5.88
C PHE A 63 18.14 22.30 -6.89
N LEU A 64 17.65 21.28 -7.60
CA LEU A 64 16.48 21.41 -8.46
C LEU A 64 15.25 21.85 -7.65
N ASP A 65 14.47 22.78 -8.20
CA ASP A 65 13.25 23.28 -7.58
C ASP A 65 12.30 22.15 -7.16
N LYS A 66 11.67 22.32 -5.98
CA LYS A 66 10.70 21.36 -5.46
C LYS A 66 9.31 21.70 -5.98
N LYS A 67 8.71 20.80 -6.74
CA LYS A 67 7.27 20.81 -6.98
C LYS A 67 6.53 20.28 -5.76
N LEU A 68 5.69 21.11 -5.14
CA LEU A 68 4.76 20.74 -4.09
C LEU A 68 3.35 20.68 -4.65
N TYR A 69 2.69 19.54 -4.49
CA TYR A 69 1.30 19.35 -4.90
C TYR A 69 0.36 19.54 -3.72
N SER A 70 -0.76 20.20 -3.96
CA SER A 70 -1.85 20.40 -2.99
C SER A 70 -3.18 19.99 -3.62
N ILE A 71 -4.06 19.35 -2.86
CA ILE A 71 -5.41 19.03 -3.34
C ILE A 71 -6.26 20.31 -3.45
N THR A 72 -6.94 20.50 -4.57
CA THR A 72 -7.87 21.62 -4.78
C THR A 72 -9.28 21.29 -4.26
N ASP A 73 -10.17 22.27 -4.21
CA ASP A 73 -11.57 22.01 -3.84
C ASP A 73 -12.29 21.12 -4.88
N ALA A 74 -11.92 21.22 -6.16
CA ALA A 74 -12.38 20.29 -7.19
C ALA A 74 -11.91 18.85 -6.91
N GLY A 75 -10.64 18.68 -6.52
CA GLY A 75 -10.10 17.38 -6.11
C GLY A 75 -10.78 16.81 -4.87
N LYS A 76 -11.10 17.65 -3.88
CA LYS A 76 -11.87 17.24 -2.68
C LYS A 76 -13.27 16.79 -3.07
N LYS A 77 -13.98 17.55 -3.92
CA LYS A 77 -15.32 17.19 -4.38
C LYS A 77 -15.33 15.84 -5.10
N TYR A 78 -14.38 15.64 -6.01
CA TYR A 78 -14.20 14.35 -6.68
C TYR A 78 -13.99 13.20 -5.69
N LEU A 79 -13.17 13.41 -4.67
CA LEU A 79 -12.91 12.38 -3.65
C LEU A 79 -14.13 12.10 -2.78
N ILE A 80 -14.91 13.12 -2.40
CA ILE A 80 -16.18 12.97 -1.67
C ILE A 80 -17.18 12.15 -2.48
N GLU A 81 -17.34 12.47 -3.76
CA GLU A 81 -18.21 11.71 -4.67
C GLU A 81 -17.80 10.25 -4.78
N TRP A 82 -16.49 9.97 -4.75
CA TRP A 82 -15.98 8.60 -4.75
C TRP A 82 -16.22 7.88 -3.42
N ILE A 83 -15.98 8.52 -2.27
CA ILE A 83 -16.23 7.94 -0.93
C ILE A 83 -17.70 7.56 -0.74
N ASN A 84 -18.61 8.35 -1.30
CA ASN A 84 -20.05 8.09 -1.20
C ASN A 84 -20.56 6.97 -2.13
N LYS A 85 -19.69 6.40 -2.97
CA LYS A 85 -20.04 5.25 -3.82
C LYS A 85 -19.71 3.94 -3.10
N PRO A 86 -20.56 2.91 -3.21
CA PRO A 86 -20.27 1.61 -2.62
C PRO A 86 -19.01 1.00 -3.25
N SER A 87 -18.16 0.40 -2.43
CA SER A 87 -17.04 -0.41 -2.88
C SER A 87 -17.46 -1.88 -2.97
N GLN A 88 -16.82 -2.61 -3.89
CA GLN A 88 -16.96 -4.07 -3.98
C GLN A 88 -15.77 -4.73 -3.27
N PRO A 89 -15.94 -5.94 -2.71
CA PRO A 89 -14.83 -6.73 -2.21
C PRO A 89 -13.75 -6.92 -3.28
N ALA A 90 -12.49 -6.91 -2.88
CA ALA A 90 -11.39 -7.20 -3.79
C ALA A 90 -11.41 -8.69 -4.18
N ILE A 91 -11.14 -8.97 -5.45
CA ILE A 91 -10.88 -10.34 -5.91
C ILE A 91 -9.42 -10.67 -5.58
N LEU A 92 -9.19 -11.79 -4.90
CA LEU A 92 -7.85 -12.30 -4.64
C LEU A 92 -7.19 -12.71 -5.97
N ARG A 93 -6.10 -12.04 -6.35
CA ARG A 93 -5.36 -12.29 -7.59
C ARG A 93 -3.88 -12.44 -7.26
N GLU A 94 -3.52 -13.62 -6.77
CA GLU A 94 -2.19 -13.90 -6.24
C GLU A 94 -1.47 -14.94 -7.09
N ASP A 95 -0.32 -14.55 -7.61
CA ASP A 95 0.52 -15.40 -8.47
C ASP A 95 1.00 -16.66 -7.74
N LEU A 96 1.34 -16.53 -6.46
CA LEU A 96 1.77 -17.65 -5.63
C LEU A 96 0.70 -18.74 -5.51
N ILE A 97 -0.57 -18.34 -5.35
CA ILE A 97 -1.68 -19.29 -5.25
C ILE A 97 -1.83 -20.07 -6.57
N LEU A 98 -1.70 -19.39 -7.71
CA LEU A 98 -1.71 -20.05 -9.01
C LEU A 98 -0.53 -21.00 -9.21
N LYS A 99 0.67 -20.63 -8.74
CA LYS A 99 1.85 -21.51 -8.77
C LYS A 99 1.65 -22.77 -7.94
N ILE A 100 1.05 -22.65 -6.75
CA ILE A 100 0.72 -23.82 -5.91
C ILE A 100 -0.33 -24.70 -6.58
N LEU A 101 -1.36 -24.13 -7.20
CA LEU A 101 -2.37 -24.89 -7.95
C LEU A 101 -1.76 -25.68 -9.12
N ALA A 102 -0.74 -25.13 -9.78
CA ALA A 102 0.02 -25.80 -10.84
C ALA A 102 1.22 -26.62 -10.31
N GLY A 103 1.30 -26.82 -8.99
CA GLY A 103 2.46 -27.35 -8.30
C GLY A 103 2.84 -28.79 -8.66
N GLU A 104 1.91 -29.57 -9.19
CA GLU A 104 2.13 -30.95 -9.66
C GLU A 104 3.20 -31.07 -10.75
N LEU A 105 3.51 -29.97 -11.45
CA LEU A 105 4.47 -29.95 -12.54
C LEU A 105 5.93 -29.84 -12.07
N VAL A 106 6.18 -29.60 -10.78
CA VAL A 106 7.51 -29.34 -10.24
C VAL A 106 7.78 -30.16 -8.98
N GLN A 107 9.05 -30.27 -8.61
CA GLN A 107 9.41 -30.89 -7.33
C GLN A 107 8.91 -30.01 -6.17
N PRO A 108 8.43 -30.60 -5.06
CA PRO A 108 7.91 -29.85 -3.91
C PRO A 108 8.88 -28.76 -3.40
N LYS A 109 10.19 -29.03 -3.44
CA LYS A 109 11.25 -28.08 -3.09
C LYS A 109 11.14 -26.73 -3.83
N VAL A 110 10.73 -26.72 -5.09
CA VAL A 110 10.56 -25.48 -5.88
C VAL A 110 9.46 -24.61 -5.29
N LEU A 111 8.36 -25.23 -4.85
CA LEU A 111 7.25 -24.51 -4.19
C LEU A 111 7.66 -24.03 -2.81
N ARG A 112 8.43 -24.85 -2.05
CA ARG A 112 8.95 -24.48 -0.73
C ARG A 112 9.83 -23.22 -0.80
N GLU A 113 10.78 -23.16 -1.72
CA GLU A 113 11.67 -22.00 -1.88
C GLU A 113 10.88 -20.71 -2.21
N GLU A 114 9.85 -20.81 -3.04
CA GLU A 114 8.99 -19.66 -3.37
C GLU A 114 8.10 -19.24 -2.19
N LEU A 115 7.56 -20.21 -1.45
CA LEU A 115 6.78 -19.97 -0.22
C LEU A 115 7.63 -19.29 0.86
N GLU A 116 8.86 -19.78 1.11
CA GLU A 116 9.80 -19.18 2.05
C GLU A 116 10.14 -17.74 1.66
N ARG A 117 10.39 -17.49 0.36
CA ARG A 117 10.62 -16.14 -0.17
C ARG A 117 9.42 -15.23 0.07
N HIS A 118 8.20 -15.70 -0.22
CA HIS A 118 6.99 -14.92 0.00
C HIS A 118 6.75 -14.63 1.48
N ARG A 119 6.90 -15.63 2.34
CA ARG A 119 6.80 -15.48 3.79
C ARG A 119 7.73 -14.39 4.31
N GLN A 120 8.99 -14.38 3.88
CA GLN A 120 9.95 -13.35 4.28
C GLN A 120 9.49 -11.93 3.87
N LEU A 121 8.91 -11.77 2.67
CA LEU A 121 8.34 -10.49 2.25
C LEU A 121 7.17 -10.04 3.14
N HIS A 122 6.31 -10.97 3.56
CA HIS A 122 5.20 -10.70 4.48
C HIS A 122 5.69 -10.38 5.91
N VAL A 123 6.79 -10.98 6.38
CA VAL A 123 7.43 -10.62 7.66
C VAL A 123 7.92 -9.17 7.62
N GLU A 124 8.62 -8.79 6.56
CA GLU A 124 9.13 -7.42 6.39
C GLU A 124 7.99 -6.40 6.28
N ALA A 125 6.89 -6.78 5.63
CA ALA A 125 5.66 -6.01 5.54
C ALA A 125 5.02 -5.77 6.91
N LEU A 126 4.81 -6.86 7.66
CA LEU A 126 4.20 -6.83 8.98
C LEU A 126 4.98 -5.91 9.92
N LYS A 127 6.32 -6.01 9.91
CA LYS A 127 7.19 -5.16 10.72
C LYS A 127 6.95 -3.67 10.44
N LYS A 128 6.83 -3.26 9.19
CA LYS A 128 6.55 -1.85 8.82
C LYS A 128 5.20 -1.38 9.37
N PHE A 129 4.16 -2.22 9.28
CA PHE A 129 2.86 -1.87 9.84
C PHE A 129 2.87 -1.79 11.38
N GLN A 130 3.60 -2.66 12.06
CA GLN A 130 3.77 -2.62 13.52
C GLN A 130 4.55 -1.38 13.97
N GLU A 131 5.58 -0.97 13.22
CA GLU A 131 6.29 0.30 13.44
C GLU A 131 5.32 1.50 13.33
N MET A 132 4.45 1.51 12.32
CA MET A 132 3.41 2.55 12.18
C MET A 132 2.39 2.51 13.33
N GLU A 133 1.96 1.32 13.75
CA GLU A 133 0.99 1.13 14.82
C GLU A 133 1.49 1.72 16.14
N THR A 134 2.79 1.61 16.43
CA THR A 134 3.41 2.17 17.65
C THR A 134 3.07 3.65 17.83
N HIS A 135 3.16 4.45 16.76
CA HIS A 135 2.83 5.88 16.78
C HIS A 135 1.37 6.18 17.16
N TYR A 136 0.45 5.27 16.85
CA TYR A 136 -0.96 5.41 17.21
C TYR A 136 -1.23 4.91 18.63
N LEU A 137 -0.55 3.86 19.07
CA LEU A 137 -0.70 3.28 20.40
C LEU A 137 -0.22 4.23 21.51
N GLU A 138 0.89 4.94 21.27
CA GLU A 138 1.42 5.96 22.19
C GLU A 138 0.40 7.07 22.51
N ASN A 139 -0.54 7.34 21.58
CA ASN A 139 -1.53 8.42 21.70
C ASN A 139 -3.00 7.91 21.73
N CYS A 140 -3.20 6.60 21.91
CA CYS A 140 -4.45 5.90 21.60
C CYS A 140 -5.73 6.47 22.24
N LYS A 141 -5.66 7.02 23.46
CA LYS A 141 -6.82 7.53 24.20
C LYS A 141 -7.39 8.83 23.62
N ASN A 142 -6.55 9.64 22.96
CA ASN A 142 -6.89 10.99 22.52
C ASN A 142 -6.68 11.22 21.01
N LEU A 143 -6.65 10.16 20.20
CA LEU A 143 -6.51 10.30 18.76
C LEU A 143 -7.69 11.10 18.19
N PRO A 144 -7.44 12.14 17.37
CA PRO A 144 -8.52 12.83 16.67
C PRO A 144 -9.19 11.89 15.65
N PRO A 145 -10.45 12.14 15.26
CA PRO A 145 -11.21 11.23 14.38
C PRO A 145 -10.47 10.82 13.10
N GLU A 146 -9.78 11.75 12.43
CA GLU A 146 -9.01 11.47 11.23
C GLU A 146 -7.82 10.54 11.46
N ALA A 147 -7.21 10.58 12.65
CA ALA A 147 -6.14 9.66 13.02
C ALA A 147 -6.69 8.26 13.32
N LYS A 148 -7.90 8.15 13.91
CA LYS A 148 -8.59 6.86 14.10
C LYS A 148 -8.90 6.18 12.77
N LEU A 149 -9.35 6.93 11.75
CA LEU A 149 -9.59 6.38 10.41
C LEU A 149 -8.32 5.85 9.75
N ARG A 150 -7.19 6.54 9.89
CA ARG A 150 -5.89 6.06 9.39
C ARG A 150 -5.42 4.83 10.15
N TYR A 151 -5.60 4.80 11.46
CA TYR A 151 -5.27 3.64 12.27
C TYR A 151 -6.04 2.38 11.86
N LEU A 152 -7.32 2.49 11.46
CA LEU A 152 -8.08 1.36 10.93
C LEU A 152 -7.43 0.76 9.67
N ALA A 153 -6.88 1.60 8.78
CA ALA A 153 -6.17 1.12 7.59
C ALA A 153 -4.87 0.38 7.96
N VAL A 154 -4.11 0.90 8.94
CA VAL A 154 -2.90 0.24 9.46
C VAL A 154 -3.25 -1.12 10.07
N ARG A 155 -4.28 -1.18 10.92
CA ARG A 155 -4.77 -2.42 11.52
C ARG A 155 -5.19 -3.45 10.48
N ARG A 156 -5.85 -3.02 9.39
CA ARG A 156 -6.20 -3.91 8.29
C ARG A 156 -4.96 -4.51 7.63
N GLY A 157 -3.91 -3.71 7.44
CA GLY A 157 -2.60 -4.15 6.95
C GLY A 157 -1.97 -5.20 7.87
N ILE A 158 -1.91 -4.95 9.18
CA ILE A 158 -1.40 -5.92 10.17
C ILE A 158 -2.17 -7.24 10.06
N SER A 159 -3.50 -7.21 10.12
CA SER A 159 -4.30 -8.43 10.01
C SER A 159 -4.04 -9.17 8.69
N TYR A 160 -3.94 -8.44 7.58
CA TYR A 160 -3.66 -9.04 6.27
C TYR A 160 -2.31 -9.78 6.25
N GLU A 161 -1.25 -9.14 6.73
CA GLU A 161 0.07 -9.77 6.76
C GLU A 161 0.12 -10.95 7.74
N GLN A 162 -0.57 -10.86 8.88
CA GLN A 162 -0.67 -11.96 9.85
C GLN A 162 -1.39 -13.17 9.24
N ASP A 163 -2.50 -12.95 8.53
CA ASP A 163 -3.26 -14.00 7.85
C ASP A 163 -2.38 -14.69 6.78
N TRP A 164 -1.59 -13.92 6.03
CA TRP A 164 -0.63 -14.46 5.06
C TRP A 164 0.46 -15.31 5.69
N LEU A 165 1.03 -14.87 6.81
CA LEU A 165 2.07 -15.63 7.50
C LEU A 165 1.52 -16.96 8.02
N ASN A 166 0.33 -16.95 8.60
CA ASN A 166 -0.33 -18.17 9.07
C ASN A 166 -0.55 -19.16 7.91
N TRP A 167 -1.02 -18.67 6.76
CA TRP A 167 -1.21 -19.52 5.59
C TRP A 167 0.12 -20.00 4.98
N CYS A 168 1.16 -19.16 4.97
CA CYS A 168 2.49 -19.59 4.53
C CYS A 168 3.04 -20.70 5.42
N ASP A 169 2.85 -20.62 6.74
CA ASP A 169 3.26 -21.66 7.68
C ASP A 169 2.52 -22.98 7.39
N GLU A 170 1.18 -22.94 7.25
CA GLU A 170 0.35 -24.10 6.88
C GLU A 170 0.79 -24.73 5.54
N ALA A 171 1.04 -23.89 4.52
CA ALA A 171 1.46 -24.35 3.20
C ALA A 171 2.86 -24.98 3.23
N LEU A 172 3.80 -24.40 3.99
CA LEU A 172 5.16 -24.96 4.13
C LEU A 172 5.14 -26.33 4.80
N GLU A 173 4.37 -26.50 5.88
CA GLU A 173 4.19 -27.80 6.54
C GLU A 173 3.67 -28.86 5.56
N THR A 174 2.66 -28.51 4.77
CA THR A 174 2.09 -29.41 3.75
C THR A 174 3.12 -29.80 2.68
N ILE A 175 3.92 -28.85 2.19
CA ILE A 175 4.95 -29.12 1.18
C ILE A 175 6.07 -30.01 1.74
N GLU A 176 6.47 -29.82 3.00
CA GLU A 176 7.46 -30.67 3.67
C GLU A 176 7.00 -32.13 3.84
N GLU A 177 5.70 -32.35 4.01
CA GLU A 177 5.13 -33.71 4.01
C GLU A 177 5.23 -34.36 2.62
N LEU A 178 4.98 -33.60 1.56
CA LEU A 178 5.09 -34.09 0.18
C LEU A 178 6.54 -34.42 -0.23
N GLU A 179 7.55 -33.73 0.33
CA GLU A 179 8.97 -34.06 0.10
C GLU A 179 9.38 -35.43 0.68
N LYS A 180 8.62 -35.96 1.64
CA LYS A 180 8.92 -37.24 2.32
C LYS A 180 8.29 -38.46 1.64
N LEU A 181 7.41 -38.25 0.65
CA LEU A 181 6.74 -39.29 -0.15
C LEU A 181 7.60 -39.70 -1.35
#